data_AF-A0A7V6I2X3-F1
#
_entry.id   AF-A0A7V6I2X3-F1
#
_cell.length_a   1.000
_cell.length_b   1.000
_cell.length_c   1.000
_cell.angle_alpha   90.00
_cell.angle_beta   90.00
_cell.angle_gamma   90.00
#
_symmetry.space_group_name_H-M   'P 1'
#
loop_
_entity.id
_entity.type
_entity.pdbx_description
1 polymer ?
#
loop_
_entity_poly.entity_id
_entity_poly.type
_entity_poly.pdbx_seq_one_letter_code
_entity_poly.pdbx_strand_id
1 'polypeptide(L)'
;MEYKKINTEYILSATDGDISVITNIVDLFIKQVDETYPEMKNLLEAKDYLNLGLLAHKVKSSAAIFGMDELAAMLKTFELQAKNSENVQAYPDYVSMYKNYCQDAIVELNSFINELNSKQ
;
A
#
# COMPACT_ATOMS: atom_id res chain seq x y z
N MET A 1 3.75 9.15 18.52
CA MET A 1 4.72 8.41 17.68
C MET A 1 5.13 9.30 16.51
N GLU A 2 6.29 9.13 15.87
CA GLU A 2 6.56 9.77 14.57
C GLU A 2 6.15 8.79 13.47
N TYR A 3 5.17 9.17 12.64
CA TYR A 3 4.67 8.37 11.52
C TYR A 3 5.51 8.66 10.28
N LYS A 4 6.11 7.62 9.69
CA LYS A 4 7.06 7.76 8.57
C LYS A 4 6.47 7.30 7.23
N LYS A 5 5.50 6.40 7.26
CA LYS A 5 4.90 5.78 6.07
C LYS A 5 3.54 6.38 5.75
N ILE A 6 2.81 6.81 6.76
CA ILE A 6 1.47 7.38 6.61
C ILE A 6 1.42 8.87 6.90
N ASN A 7 0.43 9.54 6.32
CA ASN A 7 0.09 10.92 6.65
C ASN A 7 -1.21 10.98 7.45
N THR A 8 -1.09 11.13 8.77
CA THR A 8 -2.26 11.17 9.67
C THR A 8 -3.14 12.39 9.46
N GLU A 9 -2.57 13.55 9.10
CA GLU A 9 -3.36 14.77 8.82
C GLU A 9 -4.23 14.57 7.58
N TYR A 10 -3.67 13.95 6.54
CA TYR A 10 -4.40 13.62 5.33
C TYR A 10 -5.52 12.60 5.59
N ILE A 11 -5.22 11.54 6.35
CA ILE A 11 -6.23 10.53 6.73
C ILE A 11 -7.38 11.17 7.51
N LEU A 12 -7.08 12.02 8.48
CA LEU A 12 -8.11 12.75 9.24
C LEU A 12 -8.94 13.66 8.33
N SER A 13 -8.29 14.40 7.42
CA SER A 13 -8.98 15.26 6.47
C SER A 13 -9.85 14.47 5.48
N ALA A 14 -9.43 13.28 5.06
CA ALA A 14 -10.17 12.46 4.09
C ALA A 14 -11.37 11.72 4.71
N THR A 15 -11.42 11.62 6.03
CA THR A 15 -12.43 10.87 6.80
C THR A 15 -13.26 11.76 7.71
N ASP A 16 -13.11 13.09 7.61
CA ASP A 16 -13.69 14.08 8.53
C ASP A 16 -13.39 13.78 10.02
N GLY A 17 -12.29 13.08 10.30
CA GLY A 17 -11.88 12.65 11.64
C GLY A 17 -12.74 11.53 12.25
N ASP A 18 -13.64 10.90 11.48
CA ASP A 18 -14.49 9.83 11.99
C ASP A 18 -13.68 8.53 12.18
N ILE A 19 -13.47 8.14 13.44
CA ILE A 19 -12.70 6.95 13.82
C ILE A 19 -13.29 5.67 13.23
N SER A 20 -14.62 5.58 13.10
CA SER A 20 -15.27 4.40 12.51
C SER A 20 -14.96 4.29 11.02
N VAL A 21 -14.94 5.41 10.31
CA VAL A 21 -14.56 5.47 8.90
C VAL A 21 -13.07 5.13 8.75
N ILE A 22 -12.20 5.70 9.58
CA ILE A 22 -10.76 5.42 9.59
C ILE A 22 -10.52 3.91 9.78
N THR A 23 -11.16 3.31 10.78
CA THR A 23 -11.02 1.87 11.07
C THR A 23 -11.46 1.03 9.86
N ASN A 24 -12.61 1.36 9.27
CA ASN A 24 -13.13 0.64 8.11
C ASN A 24 -12.17 0.71 6.89
N ILE A 25 -11.60 1.89 6.58
CA ILE A 25 -10.68 2.00 5.45
C ILE A 25 -9.35 1.30 5.71
N VAL A 26 -8.88 1.27 6.96
CA VAL A 26 -7.66 0.54 7.36
C VAL A 26 -7.88 -0.97 7.25
N ASP A 27 -9.03 -1.49 7.70
CA ASP A 27 -9.37 -2.91 7.56
C ASP A 27 -9.44 -3.34 6.09
N LEU A 28 -10.04 -2.50 5.23
CA LEU A 28 -10.06 -2.74 3.79
C LEU A 28 -8.67 -2.73 3.17
N PHE A 29 -7.78 -1.86 3.65
CA PHE A 29 -6.39 -1.80 3.21
C PHE A 29 -5.60 -3.04 3.63
N ILE A 30 -5.71 -3.47 4.88
CA ILE A 30 -5.07 -4.70 5.38
C ILE A 30 -5.50 -5.89 4.54
N LYS A 31 -6.82 -6.05 4.34
CA LYS A 31 -7.36 -7.12 3.51
C LYS A 31 -6.82 -7.06 2.07
N GLN A 32 -6.74 -5.86 1.49
CA GLN A 32 -6.15 -5.69 0.16
C GLN A 32 -4.71 -6.18 0.14
N VAL A 33 -3.87 -5.79 1.09
CA VAL A 33 -2.46 -6.20 1.14
C VAL A 33 -2.31 -7.73 1.26
N ASP A 34 -3.14 -8.35 2.09
CA ASP A 34 -3.15 -9.81 2.30
C ASP A 34 -3.57 -10.58 1.04
N GLU A 35 -4.40 -9.99 0.19
CA GLU A 35 -4.82 -10.58 -1.10
C GLU A 35 -3.81 -10.30 -2.22
N THR A 36 -3.30 -9.07 -2.31
CA THR A 36 -2.52 -8.60 -3.47
C THR A 36 -1.06 -9.03 -3.41
N TYR A 37 -0.44 -9.16 -2.23
CA TYR A 37 0.95 -9.61 -2.14
C TYR A 37 1.12 -11.06 -2.66
N PRO A 38 0.31 -12.04 -2.25
CA PRO A 38 0.33 -13.37 -2.85
C PRO A 38 0.04 -13.36 -4.35
N GLU A 39 -0.89 -12.52 -4.80
CA GLU A 39 -1.23 -12.37 -6.22
C GLU A 39 -0.04 -11.84 -7.03
N MET A 40 0.66 -10.80 -6.53
CA MET A 40 1.88 -10.28 -7.15
C MET A 40 2.96 -11.35 -7.29
N LYS A 41 3.15 -12.18 -6.26
CA LYS A 41 4.09 -13.30 -6.32
C LYS A 41 3.70 -14.31 -7.40
N ASN A 42 2.43 -14.71 -7.45
CA ASN A 42 1.94 -15.68 -8.43
C ASN A 42 2.12 -15.17 -9.87
N LEU A 43 1.79 -13.90 -10.12
CA LEU A 43 1.97 -13.27 -11.42
C LEU A 43 3.44 -13.17 -11.81
N LEU A 44 4.32 -12.84 -10.86
CA LEU A 44 5.77 -12.79 -11.07
C LEU A 44 6.34 -14.19 -11.41
N GLU A 45 5.95 -15.23 -10.68
CA GLU A 45 6.35 -16.62 -10.93
C GLU A 45 5.85 -17.12 -12.30
N ALA A 46 4.61 -16.75 -12.67
CA ALA A 46 4.02 -17.06 -13.97
C ALA A 46 4.59 -16.21 -15.12
N LYS A 47 5.44 -15.21 -14.82
CA LYS A 47 5.95 -14.21 -15.76
C LYS A 47 4.85 -13.41 -16.47
N ASP A 48 3.71 -13.25 -15.82
CA ASP A 48 2.59 -12.46 -16.31
C ASP A 48 2.78 -10.98 -15.93
N TYR A 49 3.75 -10.35 -16.58
CA TYR A 49 4.17 -8.98 -16.25
C TYR A 49 3.13 -7.92 -16.57
N LEU A 50 2.28 -8.17 -17.58
CA LEU A 50 1.18 -7.27 -17.91
C LEU A 50 0.21 -7.16 -16.73
N ASN A 51 -0.28 -8.30 -16.23
CA ASN A 51 -1.19 -8.31 -15.10
C ASN A 51 -0.49 -7.88 -13.80
N LEU A 52 0.80 -8.18 -13.63
CA LEU A 52 1.59 -7.68 -12.51
C LEU A 52 1.65 -6.14 -12.49
N GLY A 53 1.85 -5.51 -13.66
CA GLY A 53 1.83 -4.06 -13.80
C GLY A 53 0.46 -3.44 -13.56
N LEU A 54 -0.62 -4.11 -14.00
CA LEU A 54 -2.00 -3.68 -13.70
C LEU A 54 -2.32 -3.80 -12.20
N LEU A 55 -1.82 -4.84 -11.54
CA LEU A 55 -1.98 -5.00 -10.10
C LEU A 55 -1.23 -3.91 -9.33
N ALA A 56 0.01 -3.59 -9.74
CA ALA A 56 0.77 -2.46 -9.18
C ALA A 56 0.01 -1.12 -9.33
N HIS A 57 -0.61 -0.88 -10.49
CA HIS A 57 -1.46 0.31 -10.71
C HIS A 57 -2.63 0.37 -9.73
N LYS A 58 -3.32 -0.75 -9.51
CA LYS A 58 -4.48 -0.84 -8.62
C LYS A 58 -4.09 -0.49 -7.17
N VAL A 59 -3.03 -1.10 -6.65
CA VAL A 59 -2.62 -0.89 -5.25
C VAL A 59 -1.97 0.48 -5.00
N LYS A 60 -1.43 1.12 -6.05
CA LYS A 60 -0.90 2.49 -5.99
C LYS A 60 -1.95 3.51 -5.55
N SER A 61 -3.17 3.40 -6.09
CA SER A 61 -4.28 4.29 -5.69
C SER A 61 -4.65 4.08 -4.21
N SER A 62 -4.56 2.85 -3.72
CA SER A 62 -4.79 2.56 -2.30
C SER A 62 -3.70 3.17 -1.41
N ALA A 63 -2.43 3.11 -1.81
CA ALA A 63 -1.32 3.72 -1.10
C ALA A 63 -1.47 5.24 -0.97
N ALA A 64 -1.97 5.91 -2.02
CA ALA A 64 -2.20 7.35 -2.03
C ALA A 64 -3.24 7.83 -1.00
N ILE A 65 -4.26 7.01 -0.70
CA ILE A 65 -5.29 7.34 0.31
C ILE A 65 -4.68 7.55 1.71
N PHE A 66 -3.59 6.85 2.02
CA PHE A 66 -2.91 6.95 3.31
C PHE A 66 -1.70 7.90 3.29
N GLY A 67 -1.49 8.64 2.19
CA GLY A 67 -0.35 9.53 2.01
C GLY A 67 0.99 8.79 1.87
N MET A 68 0.99 7.55 1.39
CA MET A 68 2.21 6.74 1.21
C MET A 68 2.93 7.10 -0.11
N ASP A 69 3.38 8.35 -0.24
CA ASP A 69 3.87 8.91 -1.51
C ASP A 69 5.07 8.15 -2.09
N GLU A 70 6.01 7.70 -1.24
CA GLU A 70 7.17 6.92 -1.68
C GLU A 70 6.74 5.57 -2.27
N LEU A 71 5.79 4.90 -1.63
CA LEU A 71 5.25 3.63 -2.11
C LEU A 71 4.50 3.84 -3.43
N ALA A 72 3.69 4.88 -3.53
CA ALA A 72 2.97 5.21 -4.75
C ALA A 72 3.93 5.51 -5.92
N ALA A 73 5.04 6.20 -5.67
CA ALA A 73 6.07 6.47 -6.67
C ALA A 73 6.81 5.19 -7.11
N MET A 74 7.15 4.31 -6.17
CA MET A 74 7.74 3.00 -6.47
C MET A 74 6.79 2.15 -7.32
N LEU A 75 5.52 2.05 -6.92
CA LEU A 75 4.50 1.28 -7.65
C LEU A 75 4.24 1.82 -9.06
N LYS A 76 4.34 3.14 -9.26
CA LYS A 76 4.28 3.76 -10.60
C LYS A 76 5.45 3.31 -11.47
N THR A 77 6.66 3.28 -10.90
CA THR A 77 7.84 2.79 -11.62
C THR A 77 7.68 1.32 -11.98
N PHE A 78 7.26 0.51 -11.02
CA PHE A 78 7.02 -0.92 -11.21
C PHE A 78 5.95 -1.18 -12.28
N GLU A 79 4.82 -0.46 -12.22
CA GLU A 79 3.75 -0.52 -13.23
C GLU A 79 4.29 -0.31 -14.65
N LEU A 80 5.07 0.75 -14.87
CA LEU A 80 5.58 1.11 -16.19
C LEU A 80 6.58 0.07 -16.69
N GLN A 81 7.52 -0.33 -15.83
CA GLN A 81 8.51 -1.34 -16.17
C GLN A 81 7.85 -2.68 -16.52
N ALA A 82 6.90 -3.14 -15.70
CA ALA A 82 6.19 -4.40 -15.91
C ALA A 82 5.35 -4.41 -17.20
N LYS A 83 4.63 -3.32 -17.50
CA LYS A 83 3.86 -3.18 -18.76
C LYS A 83 4.75 -3.20 -20.00
N ASN A 84 5.97 -2.69 -19.90
CA ASN A 84 6.94 -2.66 -21.00
C ASN A 84 7.89 -3.87 -21.00
N SER A 85 7.78 -4.78 -20.02
CA SER A 85 8.74 -5.88 -19.80
C SER A 85 10.19 -5.41 -19.65
N GLU A 86 10.38 -4.22 -19.09
CA GLU A 86 11.69 -3.62 -18.84
C GLU A 86 12.18 -3.97 -17.44
N ASN A 87 13.49 -4.15 -17.29
CA ASN A 87 14.14 -4.34 -15.98
C ASN A 87 13.54 -5.47 -15.10
N VAL A 88 13.17 -6.58 -15.72
CA VAL A 88 12.48 -7.73 -15.08
C VAL A 88 13.16 -8.23 -13.81
N GLN A 89 14.50 -8.21 -13.77
CA GLN A 89 15.30 -8.57 -12.60
C GLN A 89 14.99 -7.76 -11.33
N ALA A 90 14.40 -6.57 -11.43
CA ALA A 90 14.02 -5.75 -10.28
C ALA A 90 12.61 -6.06 -9.73
N TYR A 91 11.78 -6.83 -10.45
CA TYR A 91 10.40 -7.09 -10.03
C TYR A 91 10.30 -7.82 -8.68
N PRO A 92 11.15 -8.82 -8.36
CA PRO A 92 11.17 -9.43 -7.03
C PRO A 92 11.42 -8.41 -5.91
N ASP A 93 12.28 -7.42 -6.17
CA ASP A 93 12.59 -6.36 -5.20
C ASP A 93 11.38 -5.44 -5.02
N TYR A 94 10.70 -5.04 -6.10
CA TYR A 94 9.48 -4.22 -5.99
C TYR A 94 8.37 -4.93 -5.21
N VAL A 95 8.15 -6.22 -5.46
CA VAL A 95 7.15 -7.03 -4.72
C VAL A 95 7.51 -7.14 -3.24
N SER A 96 8.81 -7.30 -2.93
CA SER A 96 9.29 -7.35 -1.54
C SER A 96 9.19 -5.99 -0.84
N MET A 97 9.52 -4.91 -1.55
CA MET A 97 9.38 -3.53 -1.05
C MET A 97 7.92 -3.19 -0.78
N TYR A 98 7.00 -3.54 -1.69
CA TYR A 98 5.55 -3.36 -1.49
C TYR A 98 5.10 -3.98 -0.17
N LYS A 99 5.44 -5.26 0.06
CA LYS A 99 5.08 -5.97 1.28
C LYS A 99 5.61 -5.28 2.53
N ASN A 100 6.91 -4.99 2.57
CA ASN A 100 7.55 -4.42 3.75
C ASN A 100 6.97 -3.03 4.07
N TYR A 101 6.78 -2.19 3.04
CA TYR A 101 6.21 -0.86 3.21
C TYR A 101 4.78 -0.92 3.74
N CYS A 102 3.95 -1.80 3.19
CA CYS A 102 2.58 -2.00 3.68
C CYS A 102 2.56 -2.52 5.12
N GLN A 103 3.45 -3.44 5.49
CA GLN A 103 3.54 -3.94 6.87
C GLN A 103 3.92 -2.83 7.86
N ASP A 104 4.92 -2.01 7.53
CA ASP A 104 5.30 -0.86 8.34
C ASP A 104 4.14 0.14 8.48
N ALA A 105 3.45 0.42 7.38
CA ALA A 105 2.30 1.32 7.39
C ALA A 105 1.12 0.75 8.21
N ILE A 106 0.87 -0.56 8.17
CA ILE A 106 -0.18 -1.21 8.99
C ILE A 106 0.15 -1.08 10.49
N VAL A 107 1.41 -1.22 10.88
CA VAL A 107 1.83 -0.98 12.27
C VAL A 107 1.54 0.47 12.68
N GLU A 108 1.92 1.43 11.84
CA GLU A 108 1.65 2.85 12.07
C GLU A 108 0.14 3.17 12.16
N LEU A 109 -0.68 2.62 11.26
CA LEU A 109 -2.14 2.82 11.25
C LEU A 109 -2.81 2.25 12.50
N ASN A 110 -2.39 1.06 12.96
CA ASN A 110 -2.91 0.47 14.19
C ASN A 110 -2.54 1.31 15.43
N SER A 111 -1.29 1.79 15.50
CA SER A 111 -0.88 2.72 16.55
C SER A 111 -1.71 4.01 16.52
N PHE A 112 -1.97 4.56 15.34
CA PHE A 112 -2.79 5.75 15.16
C PHE A 112 -4.24 5.55 15.63
N ILE A 113 -4.91 4.47 15.23
CA ILE A 113 -6.27 4.14 15.69
C ILE A 113 -6.32 3.97 17.21
N ASN A 114 -5.33 3.30 17.81
CA ASN A 114 -5.24 3.14 19.26
C ASN A 114 -5.08 4.50 19.99
N GLU A 115 -4.24 5.39 19.46
CA GLU A 115 -4.09 6.75 20.00
C GLU A 115 -5.40 7.54 19.93
N LEU A 116 -6.18 7.42 18.85
CA LEU A 116 -7.49 8.07 18.71
C LEU A 116 -8.52 7.55 19.72
N ASN A 117 -8.61 6.22 19.87
CA ASN A 117 -9.53 5.59 20.82
C ASN A 117 -9.18 5.92 22.29
N SER A 118 -7.91 6.13 22.61
CA SER A 118 -7.47 6.49 23.97
C SER A 118 -7.83 7.93 24.41
N LYS A 119 -8.23 8.78 23.45
CA LYS A 119 -8.57 10.20 23.67
C LYS A 119 -10.07 10.46 23.75
N GLN A 120 -10.91 9.45 23.53
CA GLN A 120 -12.36 9.49 23.76
C GLN A 120 -12.70 9.13 25.21
#